data_AF-A0A6V8CHG8-F1
#
_entry.id   AF-A0A6V8CHG8-F1
#
_cell.length_a   1.000
_cell.length_b   1.000
_cell.length_c   1.000
_cell.angle_alpha   90.00
_cell.angle_beta   90.00
_cell.angle_gamma   90.00
#
_symmetry.space_group_name_H-M   'P 1'
#
loop_
_entity.id
_entity.type
_entity.pdbx_description
1 polymer ?
#
loop_
_entity_poly.entity_id
_entity_poly.type
_entity_poly.pdbx_seq_one_letter_code
_entity_poly.pdbx_strand_id
1 'polypeptide(L)' 'GENNLDIPMFLRPTSETAMYTMFPLWIRSHADLPLKIYQMVNTFRYETKQTRSFIRVREIHFFEAHTAHK' A
#
# COMPACT_ATOMS: atom_id res chain seq x y z
N GLY A 1 19.33 6.81 15.33
CA GLY A 1 18.58 5.64 14.85
C GLY A 1 19.55 4.53 14.53
N GLU A 2 20.23 4.02 15.55
CA GLU A 2 21.25 2.97 15.42
C GLU A 2 20.76 1.64 16.01
N ASN A 3 19.58 1.64 16.62
CA ASN A 3 18.98 0.44 17.18
C ASN A 3 18.42 -0.41 16.04
N ASN A 4 18.80 -1.67 16.02
CA ASN A 4 18.20 -2.65 15.11
C ASN A 4 16.73 -2.83 15.47
N LEU A 5 15.88 -2.97 14.45
CA LEU A 5 14.47 -3.30 14.64
C LEU A 5 14.35 -4.76 15.10
N ASP A 6 13.46 -5.02 16.05
CA ASP A 6 13.16 -6.39 16.50
C ASP A 6 12.56 -7.23 15.37
N ILE A 7 11.82 -6.60 14.47
CA ILE A 7 11.17 -7.23 13.31
C ILE A 7 11.61 -6.49 12.04
N PRO A 8 12.06 -7.21 10.99
CA PRO A 8 12.39 -6.57 9.72
C PRO A 8 11.14 -5.93 9.11
N MET A 9 11.26 -4.67 8.72
CA MET A 9 10.20 -3.91 8.06
C MET A 9 10.49 -3.83 6.57
N PHE A 10 9.45 -3.96 5.75
CA PHE A 10 9.54 -3.87 4.30
C PHE A 10 8.91 -2.58 3.80
N LEU A 11 9.53 -1.98 2.78
CA LEU A 11 8.91 -0.89 2.03
C LEU A 11 7.78 -1.45 1.18
N ARG A 12 6.64 -0.75 1.16
CA ARG A 12 5.47 -1.20 0.40
C ARG A 12 5.75 -1.25 -1.11
N PRO A 13 5.55 -2.41 -1.76
CA PRO A 13 5.47 -2.47 -3.23
C PRO A 13 4.08 -2.05 -3.74
N THR A 14 3.08 -2.23 -2.88
CA THR A 14 1.66 -1.90 -3.01
C THR A 14 1.04 -2.02 -1.60
N SER A 15 -0.17 -1.53 -1.35
CA SER A 15 -0.65 -1.36 0.03
C SER A 15 -1.73 -2.35 0.47
N GLU A 16 -2.12 -3.32 -0.36
CA GLU A 16 -3.16 -4.31 -0.07
C GLU A 16 -2.89 -5.04 1.25
N THR A 17 -1.67 -5.53 1.50
CA THR A 17 -1.36 -6.28 2.72
C THR A 17 -1.53 -5.44 3.99
N ALA A 18 -1.12 -4.17 3.95
CA ALA A 18 -1.28 -3.25 5.08
C ALA A 18 -2.73 -2.77 5.24
N MET A 19 -3.47 -2.59 4.14
CA MET A 19 -4.83 -2.06 4.18
C MET A 19 -5.86 -3.16 4.49
N TYR A 20 -5.76 -4.32 3.84
CA TYR A 20 -6.74 -5.40 4.00
C TYR A 20 -6.62 -6.12 5.34
N THR A 21 -5.49 -5.98 6.04
CA THR A 21 -5.40 -6.39 7.45
C THR A 21 -6.22 -5.48 8.37
N MET A 22 -6.44 -4.23 7.98
CA MET A 22 -7.26 -3.26 8.72
C MET A 22 -8.75 -3.34 8.35
N PHE A 23 -9.10 -3.74 7.13
CA PHE A 23 -10.49 -3.74 6.65
C PHE A 23 -11.45 -4.56 7.53
N PRO A 24 -11.12 -5.78 7.98
CA PRO A 24 -11.96 -6.55 8.90
C PRO A 24 -12.11 -5.88 10.26
N LEU A 25 -11.20 -4.98 10.65
CA LEU A 25 -11.30 -4.24 11.89
C LEU A 25 -12.30 -3.08 11.77
N TRP A 26 -12.33 -2.44 10.60
CA TRP A 26 -13.20 -1.31 10.29
C TRP A 26 -14.61 -1.70 9.82
N ILE A 27 -14.74 -2.79 9.07
CA ILE A 27 -16.00 -3.26 8.51
C ILE A 27 -16.52 -4.40 9.39
N ARG A 28 -17.53 -4.13 10.20
CA ARG A 28 -18.16 -5.08 11.14
C ARG A 28 -19.61 -5.37 10.80
N SER A 29 -20.27 -4.47 10.10
CA SER A 29 -21.66 -4.56 9.69
C SER A 29 -21.82 -4.21 8.22
N HIS A 30 -22.93 -4.66 7.61
CA HIS A 30 -23.33 -4.19 6.28
C HIS A 30 -23.56 -2.67 6.21
N ALA A 31 -23.76 -2.01 7.36
CA ALA A 31 -23.87 -0.55 7.44
C ALA A 31 -22.53 0.18 7.20
N ASP A 32 -21.40 -0.50 7.39
CA ASP A 32 -20.05 0.08 7.20
C ASP A 32 -19.63 0.10 5.72
N LEU A 33 -20.48 -0.46 4.84
CA LEU A 33 -20.25 -0.55 3.40
C LEU A 33 -21.15 0.46 2.67
N PRO A 34 -20.65 1.10 1.58
CA PRO A 34 -19.35 0.86 0.95
C PRO A 34 -18.22 1.65 1.61
N LEU A 35 -17.09 0.99 1.85
CA LEU A 35 -15.85 1.66 2.23
C LEU A 35 -15.12 2.07 0.95
N LYS A 36 -14.80 3.36 0.79
CA LYS A 36 -14.05 3.89 -0.37
C LYS A 36 -12.94 4.80 0.12
N ILE A 37 -11.70 4.39 -0.05
CA ILE A 37 -10.53 5.14 0.40
C ILE A 37 -9.46 5.18 -0.67
N TYR A 38 -8.67 6.26 -0.68
CA TYR A 38 -7.53 6.40 -1.56
C TYR A 38 -6.35 7.04 -0.83
N GLN A 39 -5.16 6.80 -1.36
CA GLN A 39 -3.92 7.38 -0.85
C GLN A 39 -3.03 7.83 -2.02
N MET A 40 -2.38 8.98 -1.85
CA MET A 40 -1.37 9.50 -2.78
C MET A 40 -0.01 9.36 -2.12
N VAL A 41 0.77 8.40 -2.61
CA VAL A 41 1.91 7.88 -1.87
C VAL A 41 2.96 7.25 -2.77
N ASN A 42 4.16 7.03 -2.23
CA ASN A 42 5.25 6.40 -2.95
C ASN A 42 5.25 4.90 -2.69
N THR A 43 5.38 4.08 -3.75
CA THR A 43 5.68 2.65 -3.66
C THR A 43 7.06 2.32 -4.17
N PHE A 44 7.62 1.22 -3.67
CA PHE A 44 8.98 0.78 -3.96
C PHE A 44 8.99 -0.59 -4.63
N ARG A 45 9.59 -0.68 -5.82
CA ARG A 45 9.75 -1.95 -6.57
C ARG A 45 11.21 -2.18 -6.92
N TYR A 46 11.81 -3.24 -6.38
CA TYR A 46 13.26 -3.50 -6.51
C TYR A 46 13.65 -4.12 -7.87
N GLU A 47 12.77 -4.90 -8.51
CA GLU A 47 13.07 -5.75 -9.67
C GLU A 47 13.35 -5.00 -11.00
N THR A 48 13.36 -3.67 -10.99
CA THR A 48 13.43 -2.86 -12.21
C THR A 48 14.80 -2.97 -12.90
N LYS A 49 14.98 -3.95 -13.79
CA LYS A 49 16.25 -4.20 -14.51
C LYS A 49 16.67 -3.05 -15.44
N GLN A 50 15.71 -2.43 -16.12
CA GLN A 50 15.93 -1.27 -16.99
C GLN A 50 15.02 -0.13 -16.54
N THR A 51 15.58 0.81 -15.78
CA THR A 51 14.85 1.99 -15.33
C THR A 51 14.78 3.04 -16.43
N ARG A 52 13.59 3.55 -16.69
CA ARG A 52 13.35 4.65 -17.63
C ARG A 52 12.50 5.68 -16.90
N SER A 53 12.98 6.91 -16.80
CA SER A 53 12.28 7.99 -16.08
C SER A 53 10.81 8.07 -16.51
N PHE A 54 9.93 8.23 -15.53
CA PHE A 54 8.45 8.25 -15.65
C PHE A 54 7.77 6.97 -16.15
N ILE A 55 8.46 6.06 -16.83
CA ILE A 55 7.88 4.81 -17.37
C ILE A 55 8.13 3.63 -16.42
N ARG A 56 9.34 3.55 -15.86
CA ARG A 56 9.74 2.45 -14.99
C ARG A 56 10.81 2.91 -14.01
N VAL A 57 10.40 3.19 -12.78
CA VAL A 57 11.27 3.68 -11.70
C VAL A 57 11.14 2.78 -10.47
N ARG A 58 12.13 2.82 -9.58
CA ARG A 58 12.11 2.03 -8.33
C ARG A 58 11.22 2.64 -7.27
N GLU A 59 11.15 3.96 -7.21
CA GLU A 59 10.22 4.70 -6.36
C GLU A 59 9.17 5.35 -7.26
N ILE A 60 7.92 4.94 -7.10
CA ILE A 60 6.81 5.34 -7.96
C ILE A 60 5.89 6.24 -7.13
N HIS A 61 5.76 7.50 -7.53
CA HIS A 61 4.67 8.35 -7.06
C HIS A 61 3.37 7.91 -7.75
N PHE A 62 2.41 7.39 -6.99
CA PHE A 62 1.15 6.89 -7.55
C PHE A 62 -0.02 7.14 -6.61
N PHE A 63 -1.21 7.05 -7.17
CA PHE A 63 -2.45 7.03 -6.43
C PHE A 63 -2.96 5.59 -6.35
N GLU A 64 -3.36 5.15 -5.17
CA GLU A 64 -3.95 3.84 -4.93
C GLU A 64 -5.33 4.03 -4.32
N ALA A 65 -6.34 3.38 -4.90
CA ALA A 65 -7.70 3.42 -4.40
C ALA A 65 -8.16 2.00 -4.08
N HIS A 66 -8.76 1.82 -2.89
CA HIS A 66 -9.31 0.54 -2.45
C HIS A 66 -10.75 0.75 -2.01
N THR A 67 -11.62 -0.15 -2.46
CA THR A 67 -13.04 -0.09 -2.15
C THR A 67 -13.54 -1.46 -1.72
N ALA A 68 -14.39 -1.49 -0.68
CA ALA A 68 -15.15 -2.67 -0.29
C ALA A 68 -16.64 -2.39 -0.45
N HIS A 69 -17.37 -3.36 -1.00
CA HIS A 69 -18.81 -3.28 -1.30
C HIS A 69 -19.55 -4.44 -0.63
N LYS A 70 -20.88 -4.36 -0.56
CA LYS A 70 -21.76 -5.37 0.03
C LYS A 70 -21.76 -6.68 -0.78
#